data_AF-A0A959JZF6-F1
#
_entry.id   AF-A0A959JZF6-F1
#
_cell.length_a   1.000
_cell.length_b   1.000
_cell.length_c   1.000
_cell.angle_alpha   90.00
_cell.angle_beta   90.00
_cell.angle_gamma   90.00
#
_symmetry.space_group_name_H-M   'P 1'
#
loop_
_entity.id
_entity.type
_entity.pdbx_description
1 polymer ?
#
loop_
_entity_poly.entity_id
_entity_poly.type
_entity_poly.pdbx_seq_one_letter_code
_entity_poly.pdbx_strand_id
1 'polypeptide(L)' 'MMRKRSKTGLGIAAGIGIGTAIGVATDNIALWLSVGIALGAAIGSRIKTRQQ' A
#
# COMPACT_ATOMS: atom_id res chain seq x y z
N MET A 1 -7.00 -15.29 21.19
CA MET A 1 -6.07 -14.22 20.76
C MET A 1 -6.50 -13.66 19.41
N MET A 2 -7.24 -12.55 19.39
CA MET A 2 -7.50 -11.84 18.13
C MET A 2 -6.23 -11.06 17.77
N ARG A 3 -5.48 -11.55 16.77
CA ARG A 3 -4.37 -10.77 16.20
C ARG A 3 -4.97 -9.47 15.65
N LYS A 4 -4.63 -8.33 16.27
CA LYS A 4 -4.94 -7.02 15.68
C LYS A 4 -4.25 -6.97 14.32
N ARG A 5 -5.00 -7.23 13.25
CA ARG A 5 -4.47 -7.13 11.89
C ARG A 5 -4.08 -5.67 11.69
N SER A 6 -2.80 -5.41 11.54
CA SER A 6 -2.30 -4.07 11.28
C SER A 6 -2.83 -3.65 9.90
N LYS A 7 -3.89 -2.83 9.88
CA LYS A 7 -4.53 -2.33 8.65
C LYS A 7 -3.53 -1.58 7.75
N THR A 8 -2.44 -1.07 8.34
CA THR A 8 -1.31 -0.48 7.62
C THR A 8 -0.58 -1.48 6.73
N GLY A 9 -0.31 -2.71 7.19
CA GLY A 9 0.34 -3.73 6.38
C GLY A 9 -0.53 -4.18 5.20
N LEU A 10 -1.85 -4.18 5.39
CA LEU A 10 -2.80 -4.46 4.32
C LEU A 10 -2.83 -3.35 3.25
N GLY A 11 -2.76 -2.09 3.67
CA GLY A 11 -2.66 -0.94 2.75
C GLY A 11 -1.38 -0.98 1.91
N ILE A 12 -0.24 -1.28 2.53
CA ILE A 12 1.05 -1.41 1.83
C ILE A 12 1.01 -2.57 0.83
N ALA A 13 0.51 -3.75 1.23
CA ALA A 13 0.41 -4.90 0.35
C ALA A 13 -0.49 -4.62 -0.88
N ALA A 14 -1.62 -3.94 -0.68
CA ALA A 14 -2.49 -3.51 -1.77
C ALA A 14 -1.79 -2.49 -2.70
N GLY A 15 -1.07 -1.52 -2.12
CA GLY A 15 -0.29 -0.54 -2.86
C GLY A 15 0.83 -1.16 -3.72
N ILE A 16 1.54 -2.15 -3.17
CA ILE A 16 2.56 -2.91 -3.92
C ILE A 16 1.92 -3.68 -5.08
N GLY A 17 0.80 -4.37 -4.87
CA GLY A 17 0.12 -5.12 -5.92
C GLY A 17 -0.31 -4.23 -7.09
N ILE A 18 -0.94 -3.10 -6.79
CA ILE A 18 -1.39 -2.13 -7.80
C ILE A 18 -0.19 -1.47 -8.49
N GLY A 19 0.79 -0.98 -7.72
CA GLY A 19 1.99 -0.32 -8.26
C GLY A 19 2.83 -1.25 -9.14
N THR A 20 2.91 -2.53 -8.79
CA THR A 20 3.59 -3.54 -9.60
C THR A 20 2.84 -3.82 -10.91
N ALA A 21 1.52 -3.97 -10.86
CA ALA A 21 0.71 -4.20 -12.06
C ALA A 21 0.83 -3.04 -13.06
N ILE A 22 0.74 -1.79 -12.58
CA ILE A 22 0.90 -0.59 -13.41
C ILE A 22 2.36 -0.45 -13.88
N GLY A 23 3.33 -0.70 -13.01
CA GLY A 23 4.75 -0.63 -13.33
C GLY A 23 5.16 -1.60 -14.42
N VAL A 24 4.62 -2.83 -14.40
CA VAL A 24 4.82 -3.82 -15.47
C VAL A 24 4.12 -3.38 -16.75
N ALA A 25 2.89 -2.87 -16.67
CA ALA A 25 2.15 -2.41 -17.84
C ALA A 25 2.77 -1.18 -18.54
N THR A 26 3.59 -0.41 -17.81
CA THR A 26 4.23 0.82 -18.29
C THR A 26 5.74 0.70 -18.47
N ASP A 27 6.30 -0.51 -18.29
CA ASP A 27 7.75 -0.78 -18.31
C ASP A 27 8.57 0.11 -17.34
N ASN A 28 7.92 0.62 -16.28
CA ASN A 28 8.53 1.52 -15.31
C ASN A 28 8.15 1.12 -13.87
N ILE A 29 8.67 -0.04 -13.47
CA ILE A 29 8.40 -0.62 -12.15
C ILE A 29 8.96 0.26 -11.03
N ALA A 30 10.14 0.85 -11.18
CA ALA A 30 10.76 1.65 -10.13
C ALA A 30 9.89 2.85 -9.71
N LEU A 31 9.34 3.58 -10.70
CA LEU A 31 8.51 4.75 -10.44
C LEU A 31 7.17 4.33 -9.81
N TRP A 32 6.45 3.39 -10.44
CA TRP A 32 5.12 2.99 -9.99
C TRP A 32 5.12 2.15 -8.71
N LEU A 33 6.19 1.42 -8.42
CA LEU A 33 6.35 0.71 -7.14
C LEU A 33 6.52 1.71 -5.99
N SER A 34 7.34 2.76 -6.16
CA SER A 34 7.49 3.80 -5.14
C SER A 34 6.16 4.52 -4.87
N VAL A 35 5.41 4.85 -5.93
CA VAL A 35 4.08 5.46 -5.86
C VAL A 35 3.10 4.52 -5.17
N GLY A 36 3.07 3.25 -5.55
CA GLY A 36 2.19 2.23 -4.95
C GLY A 36 2.44 2.05 -3.46
N ILE A 37 3.71 1.97 -3.03
CA ILE A 37 4.08 1.88 -1.61
C ILE A 37 3.67 3.14 -0.86
N ALA A 38 3.93 4.34 -1.41
CA ALA A 38 3.57 5.61 -0.79
C ALA A 38 2.05 5.74 -0.61
N LEU A 39 1.26 5.40 -1.64
CA LEU A 39 -0.20 5.39 -1.58
C LEU A 39 -0.71 4.35 -0.57
N GLY A 40 -0.18 3.13 -0.63
CA GLY A 40 -0.56 2.04 0.28
C GLY A 40 -0.27 2.37 1.75
N ALA A 41 0.88 3.01 2.02
CA ALA A 41 1.24 3.50 3.35
C ALA A 41 0.36 4.68 3.79
N ALA A 42 0.06 5.64 2.90
CA ALA A 42 -0.82 6.77 3.19
C ALA A 42 -2.25 6.31 3.52
N ILE A 43 -2.81 5.39 2.73
CA ILE A 43 -4.15 4.83 2.97
C ILE A 43 -4.12 3.97 4.24
N GLY A 44 -3.13 3.09 4.39
CA GLY A 44 -2.97 2.21 5.54
C GLY A 44 -2.69 2.93 6.86
N SER A 45 -2.15 4.15 6.81
CA SER A 45 -1.96 5.03 7.97
C SER A 45 -3.21 5.86 8.27
N ARG A 46 -3.87 6.44 7.26
CA ARG A 46 -5.16 7.17 7.42
C ARG A 46 -6.28 6.28 7.97
N ILE A 47 -6.34 5.02 7.56
CA ILE A 47 -7.30 4.04 8.11
C ILE A 47 -6.98 3.71 9.58
N LYS A 48 -5.71 3.82 10.01
CA LYS A 48 -5.33 3.77 11.42
C LYS A 48 -5.74 5.04 12.19
N THR A 49 -5.73 6.19 11.53
CA THR A 49 -6.09 7.50 12.12
C THR A 49 -7.58 7.65 12.45
N ARG A 50 -8.47 6.77 11.96
CA ARG A 50 -9.87 6.70 12.42
C ARG A 50 -10.06 6.10 13.83
N GLN A 51 -8.97 5.87 14.56
CA GLN A 51 -8.95 5.45 15.97
C GLN A 51 -8.02 6.33 16.85
N GLN A 52 -7.71 7.55 16.41
CA GLN A 52 -7.23 8.60 17.32
C GLN A 52 -8.43 9.41 17.80
#